data_AF-A0A1E7FMA8-F1
#
_entry.id   AF-A0A1E7FMA8-F1
#
_cell.length_a   1.000
_cell.length_b   1.000
_cell.length_c   1.000
_cell.angle_alpha   90.00
_cell.angle_beta   90.00
_cell.angle_gamma   90.00
#
_symmetry.space_group_name_H-M   'P 1'
#
loop_
_entity.id
_entity.type
_entity.pdbx_description
1 polymer ?
#
loop_
_entity_poly.entity_id
_entity_poly.type
_entity_poly.pdbx_seq_one_letter_code
_entity_poly.pdbx_strand_id
1 'polypeptide(L)'
;MITGAKGTGKSTLLRYMTNRLLSSSRNNNSNYNNGSKTIGGGAVAILDTDVGQPELAPPGLLRLAIVRSPLLRPPYWNLVDVISSVFFGAVTSKVDPTRYINAVQLLMEKYETEVVQTSPDPIPLLINMDGWVKGMGYQILTTLIDIIRPTHLV
;
A
#
# COMPACT_ATOMS: atom_id res chain seq x y z
N MET A 1 4.76 1.04 7.43
CA MET A 1 4.80 -0.34 6.92
C MET A 1 4.15 -1.25 7.94
N ILE A 2 3.17 -2.04 7.53
CA ILE A 2 2.38 -2.92 8.38
C ILE A 2 2.87 -4.35 8.14
N THR A 3 3.33 -5.02 9.20
CA THR A 3 3.84 -6.39 9.17
C THR A 3 3.25 -7.21 10.32
N GLY A 4 3.55 -8.51 10.37
CA GLY A 4 3.07 -9.42 11.42
C GLY A 4 2.51 -10.73 10.87
N ALA A 5 2.36 -11.71 11.75
CA ALA A 5 1.93 -13.05 11.39
C ALA A 5 0.54 -13.08 10.71
N LYS A 6 0.21 -14.19 10.06
CA LYS A 6 -1.14 -14.43 9.55
C LYS A 6 -2.17 -14.34 10.69
N GLY A 7 -3.28 -13.64 10.46
CA GLY A 7 -4.38 -13.53 11.42
C GLY A 7 -4.22 -12.44 12.50
N THR A 8 -3.17 -11.60 12.45
CA THR A 8 -2.97 -10.52 13.45
C THR A 8 -3.76 -9.24 13.18
N GLY A 9 -4.53 -9.17 12.09
CA GLY A 9 -5.34 -7.99 11.76
C GLY A 9 -4.68 -6.93 10.87
N LYS A 10 -3.58 -7.24 10.17
CA LYS A 10 -2.90 -6.32 9.22
C LYS A 10 -3.84 -5.63 8.23
N SER A 11 -4.67 -6.41 7.55
CA SER A 11 -5.73 -5.93 6.65
C SER A 11 -6.71 -4.96 7.31
N THR A 12 -7.09 -5.22 8.57
CA THR A 12 -7.98 -4.35 9.34
C THR A 12 -7.28 -3.03 9.64
N LEU A 13 -6.02 -3.09 10.07
CA LEU A 13 -5.21 -1.92 10.36
C LEU A 13 -4.98 -1.07 9.11
N LEU A 14 -4.69 -1.69 7.97
CA LEU A 14 -4.52 -1.02 6.68
C LEU A 14 -5.78 -0.21 6.33
N ARG A 15 -6.95 -0.86 6.30
CA ARG A 15 -8.22 -0.17 6.00
C ARG A 15 -8.51 0.97 6.98
N TYR A 16 -8.29 0.73 8.28
CA TYR A 16 -8.50 1.75 9.30
C TYR A 16 -7.60 2.97 9.06
N MET A 17 -6.30 2.75 8.84
CA MET A 17 -5.33 3.82 8.56
C MET A 17 -5.68 4.57 7.27
N THR A 18 -5.99 3.86 6.19
CA THR A 18 -6.41 4.47 4.92
C THR A 18 -7.61 5.39 5.14
N ASN A 19 -8.67 4.89 5.79
CA ASN A 19 -9.89 5.65 6.03
C ASN A 19 -9.64 6.86 6.93
N ARG A 20 -8.78 6.71 7.95
CA ARG A 20 -8.40 7.80 8.85
C ARG A 20 -7.63 8.90 8.13
N LEU A 21 -6.64 8.54 7.31
CA LEU A 21 -5.84 9.49 6.53
C LEU A 21 -6.69 10.27 5.51
N LEU A 22 -7.55 9.56 4.77
CA LEU A 22 -8.50 10.19 3.84
C LEU A 22 -9.45 11.16 4.55
N SER A 23 -9.94 10.79 5.75
CA SER A 23 -10.82 11.65 6.53
C SER A 23 -10.11 12.90 7.06
N SER A 24 -8.88 12.76 7.56
CA SER A 24 -8.08 13.88 8.06
C SER A 24 -7.73 14.89 6.97
N SER A 25 -7.34 14.41 5.78
CA SER A 25 -7.01 15.29 4.65
C SER A 25 -8.22 16.12 4.21
N ARG A 26 -9.43 15.55 4.24
CA ARG A 26 -10.67 16.27 3.89
C ARG A 26 -11.01 17.39 4.88
N ASN A 27 -10.71 17.23 6.17
CA ASN A 27 -10.97 18.24 7.19
C ASN A 27 -10.02 19.44 7.06
N ASN A 28 -8.76 19.22 6.69
CA ASN A 28 -7.77 20.28 6.52
C ASN A 28 -8.08 21.20 5.31
N ASN A 29 -8.74 20.65 4.28
CA ASN A 29 -9.11 21.40 3.07
C ASN A 29 -10.42 22.19 3.21
N SER A 30 -11.08 22.17 4.38
CA SER A 30 -12.37 22.84 4.62
C SER A 30 -12.26 24.35 4.95
N ASN A 31 -11.07 24.95 4.92
CA ASN A 31 -10.84 26.35 5.27
C ASN A 31 -10.75 27.32 4.06
N TYR A 32 -11.26 26.97 2.87
CA TYR A 32 -11.32 27.88 1.72
C TYR A 32 -12.74 28.26 1.30
N ASN A 33 -12.95 29.57 1.20
CA ASN A 33 -14.18 30.31 0.96
C ASN A 33 -14.90 29.98 -0.38
N ASN A 34 -16.22 30.12 -0.34
CA ASN A 34 -17.13 30.55 -1.43
C ASN A 34 -16.83 30.08 -2.87
N GLY A 35 -17.59 29.09 -3.33
CA GLY A 35 -18.11 29.07 -4.71
C GLY A 35 -17.41 28.18 -5.74
N SER A 36 -16.20 27.67 -5.47
CA SER A 36 -15.55 26.69 -6.36
C SER A 36 -15.12 25.46 -5.58
N LYS A 37 -15.96 24.44 -5.60
CA LYS A 37 -15.72 23.13 -4.98
C LYS A 37 -14.72 22.35 -5.85
N THR A 38 -13.46 22.78 -5.89
CA THR A 38 -12.40 21.91 -6.39
C THR A 38 -12.31 20.72 -5.44
N ILE A 39 -12.67 19.54 -5.95
CA ILE A 39 -12.63 18.26 -5.25
C ILE A 39 -11.15 17.85 -5.13
N GLY A 40 -10.36 18.59 -4.36
CA GLY A 40 -9.05 18.16 -3.89
C GLY A 40 -9.24 17.12 -2.79
N GLY A 41 -9.78 15.96 -3.16
CA GLY A 41 -9.97 14.84 -2.23
C GLY A 41 -8.62 14.26 -1.85
N GLY A 42 -8.38 14.10 -0.54
CA GLY A 42 -7.18 13.44 -0.03
C GLY A 42 -6.93 12.09 -0.71
N ALA A 43 -5.66 11.74 -0.87
CA ALA A 43 -5.22 10.49 -1.46
C ALA A 43 -4.28 9.75 -0.49
N VAL A 44 -4.28 8.43 -0.59
CA VAL A 44 -3.33 7.55 0.11
C VAL A 44 -2.79 6.57 -0.91
N ALA A 45 -1.47 6.48 -1.02
CA ALA A 45 -0.83 5.44 -1.79
C ALA A 45 -0.79 4.15 -0.96
N ILE A 46 -1.09 3.02 -1.60
CA ILE A 46 -0.97 1.71 -0.97
C ILE A 46 -0.10 0.83 -1.85
N LEU A 47 0.96 0.29 -1.25
CA LEU A 47 1.76 -0.80 -1.78
C LEU A 47 1.36 -2.09 -1.08
N ASP A 48 0.63 -2.94 -1.81
CA ASP A 48 0.16 -4.23 -1.32
C ASP A 48 1.10 -5.33 -1.82
N THR A 49 1.85 -5.92 -0.89
CA THR A 49 2.84 -6.96 -1.17
C THR A 49 2.38 -8.35 -0.71
N ASP A 50 1.21 -8.47 -0.08
CA ASP A 50 0.63 -9.76 0.29
C ASP A 50 0.09 -10.50 -0.95
N VAL A 51 0.95 -11.30 -1.57
CA VAL A 51 0.58 -12.12 -2.75
C VAL A 51 -0.41 -13.24 -2.42
N GLY A 52 -0.61 -13.57 -1.15
CA GLY A 52 -1.52 -14.64 -0.72
C GLY A 52 -2.94 -14.15 -0.47
N GLN A 53 -3.07 -13.06 0.28
CA GLN A 53 -4.35 -12.45 0.62
C GLN A 53 -4.31 -10.92 0.45
N PRO A 54 -4.18 -10.44 -0.80
CA PRO A 54 -4.15 -9.03 -1.11
C PRO A 54 -5.46 -8.31 -0.77
N GLU A 55 -5.33 -7.02 -0.48
CA GLU A 55 -6.40 -6.06 -0.22
C GLU A 55 -6.87 -5.35 -1.49
N LEU A 56 -5.95 -5.13 -2.43
CA LEU A 56 -6.19 -4.31 -3.62
C LEU A 56 -6.02 -5.05 -4.94
N ALA A 57 -5.65 -6.33 -4.92
CA ALA A 57 -5.36 -7.13 -6.11
C ALA A 57 -5.93 -8.55 -6.03
N PRO A 58 -5.99 -9.29 -7.15
CA PRO A 58 -6.11 -10.75 -7.10
C PRO A 58 -4.86 -11.41 -6.50
N PRO A 59 -4.96 -12.63 -5.92
CA PRO A 59 -3.80 -13.37 -5.43
C PRO A 59 -2.73 -13.56 -6.51
N GLY A 60 -1.46 -13.54 -6.10
CA GLY A 60 -0.29 -13.66 -6.99
C GLY A 60 0.19 -12.35 -7.61
N LEU A 61 -0.38 -11.21 -7.24
CA LEU A 61 0.03 -9.88 -7.67
C LEU A 61 0.54 -9.06 -6.49
N LEU A 62 1.59 -8.27 -6.74
CA LEU A 62 1.91 -7.11 -5.93
C LEU A 62 1.37 -5.87 -6.64
N ARG A 63 0.89 -4.88 -5.90
CA ARG A 63 0.22 -3.71 -6.47
C ARG A 63 0.58 -2.41 -5.76
N LEU A 64 0.88 -1.38 -6.56
CA LEU A 64 0.88 0.01 -6.13
C LEU A 64 -0.36 0.70 -6.69
N ALA A 65 -1.17 1.31 -5.82
CA ALA A 65 -2.36 2.04 -6.22
C ALA A 65 -2.61 3.28 -5.36
N ILE A 66 -3.31 4.25 -5.94
CA ILE A 66 -3.83 5.41 -5.20
C ILE A 66 -5.28 5.15 -4.81
N VAL A 67 -5.56 5.36 -3.52
CA VAL A 67 -6.89 5.24 -2.93
C VAL A 67 -7.39 6.64 -2.59
N ARG A 68 -8.57 6.99 -3.11
CA ARG A 68 -9.24 8.29 -2.90
C ARG A 68 -10.60 8.17 -2.21
N SER A 69 -11.09 6.94 -2.03
CA SER A 69 -12.36 6.65 -1.38
C SER A 69 -12.16 5.69 -0.21
N PRO A 70 -12.95 5.78 0.86
CA PRO A 70 -12.82 4.89 2.00
C PRO A 70 -13.00 3.40 1.62
N LEU A 71 -12.11 2.55 2.12
CA LEU A 71 -12.14 1.10 2.00
C LEU A 71 -13.18 0.50 2.97
N LEU A 72 -14.46 0.61 2.61
CA LEU A 72 -15.61 0.10 3.38
C LEU A 72 -16.24 -1.15 2.73
N ARG A 73 -15.55 -1.73 1.74
CA ARG A 73 -16.00 -2.86 0.94
C ARG A 73 -15.04 -4.04 1.11
N PRO A 74 -15.48 -5.26 0.76
CA PRO A 74 -14.57 -6.39 0.64
C PRO A 74 -13.42 -6.11 -0.37
N PRO A 75 -12.24 -6.73 -0.21
CA PRO A 75 -11.05 -6.48 -1.04
C PRO A 75 -11.32 -6.42 -2.55
N TYR A 76 -12.06 -7.40 -3.05
CA TYR A 76 -12.33 -7.62 -4.48
C TYR A 76 -13.27 -6.58 -5.11
N TRP A 77 -13.85 -5.67 -4.32
CA TRP A 77 -14.77 -4.62 -4.77
C TRP A 77 -14.17 -3.21 -4.70
N ASN A 78 -12.93 -3.09 -4.24
CA ASN A 78 -12.25 -1.80 -4.17
C ASN A 78 -11.82 -1.39 -5.58
N LEU A 79 -12.43 -0.32 -6.08
CA LEU A 79 -11.97 0.36 -7.29
C LEU A 79 -10.89 1.35 -6.88
N VAL A 80 -9.68 1.16 -7.40
CA VAL A 80 -8.50 1.96 -7.08
C VAL A 80 -7.78 2.39 -8.35
N ASP A 81 -7.11 3.53 -8.27
CA ASP A 81 -6.30 4.04 -9.38
C ASP A 81 -4.96 3.27 -9.37
N VAL A 82 -4.86 2.22 -10.19
CA VAL A 82 -3.65 1.38 -10.25
C VAL A 82 -2.53 2.15 -10.94
N ILE A 83 -1.41 2.32 -10.23
CA ILE A 83 -0.18 2.91 -10.76
C ILE A 83 0.65 1.82 -11.44
N SER A 84 0.89 0.73 -10.72
CA SER A 84 1.66 -0.40 -11.24
C SER A 84 1.27 -1.71 -10.56
N SER A 85 1.53 -2.83 -11.22
CA SER A 85 1.35 -4.16 -10.67
C SER A 85 2.40 -5.11 -11.23
N VAL A 86 2.90 -6.01 -10.38
CA VAL A 86 3.86 -7.04 -10.78
C VAL A 86 3.21 -8.41 -10.58
N PHE A 87 3.08 -9.16 -11.66
CA PHE A 87 2.64 -10.55 -11.59
C PHE A 87 3.77 -11.43 -11.06
N PHE A 88 3.62 -11.87 -9.82
CA PHE A 88 4.56 -12.76 -9.16
C PHE A 88 4.29 -14.22 -9.53
N GLY A 89 3.02 -14.59 -9.68
CA GLY A 89 2.61 -15.93 -10.15
C GLY A 89 2.55 -17.01 -9.06
N ALA A 90 2.70 -16.63 -7.79
CA ALA A 90 2.54 -17.53 -6.65
C ALA A 90 1.85 -16.81 -5.49
N VAL A 91 1.14 -17.58 -4.63
CA VAL A 91 0.42 -17.04 -3.46
C VAL A 91 1.27 -17.00 -2.19
N THR A 92 2.59 -17.11 -2.34
CA THR A 92 3.54 -17.02 -1.23
C THR A 92 4.90 -16.56 -1.72
N SER A 93 5.45 -15.52 -1.09
CA SER A 93 6.79 -14.96 -1.37
C SER A 93 7.93 -15.99 -1.26
N LYS A 94 7.68 -17.13 -0.60
CA LYS A 94 8.59 -18.29 -0.49
C LYS A 94 9.06 -18.85 -1.82
N VAL A 95 8.23 -18.80 -2.86
CA VAL A 95 8.51 -19.50 -4.12
C VAL A 95 9.75 -18.93 -4.80
N ASP A 96 9.90 -17.61 -4.77
CA ASP A 96 11.04 -16.91 -5.34
C ASP A 96 11.29 -15.60 -4.57
N PRO A 97 12.04 -15.66 -3.45
CA PRO A 97 12.33 -14.50 -2.61
C PRO A 97 13.01 -13.36 -3.36
N THR A 98 13.93 -13.69 -4.27
CA THR A 98 14.68 -12.70 -5.05
C THR A 98 13.75 -11.95 -5.99
N ARG A 99 12.89 -12.66 -6.73
CA ARG A 99 11.89 -12.02 -7.58
C ARG A 99 10.89 -11.20 -6.77
N TYR A 100 10.49 -11.67 -5.59
CA TYR A 100 9.60 -10.93 -4.71
C TYR A 100 10.24 -9.61 -4.24
N ILE A 101 11.49 -9.63 -3.79
CA ILE A 101 12.25 -8.43 -3.38
C ILE A 101 12.40 -7.45 -4.56
N ASN A 102 12.81 -7.95 -5.73
CA ASN A 102 12.95 -7.13 -6.94
C ASN A 102 11.62 -6.50 -7.38
N ALA A 103 10.51 -7.22 -7.23
CA ALA A 103 9.17 -6.69 -7.53
C ALA A 103 8.78 -5.55 -6.58
N VAL A 104 9.08 -5.69 -5.28
CA VAL A 104 8.84 -4.63 -4.29
C VAL A 104 9.72 -3.41 -4.58
N GLN A 105 11.01 -3.61 -4.90
CA GLN A 105 11.92 -2.53 -5.29
C GLN A 105 11.40 -1.76 -6.51
N LEU A 106 10.98 -2.46 -7.55
CA LEU A 106 10.41 -1.85 -8.75
C LEU A 106 9.16 -1.01 -8.40
N LEU A 107 8.27 -1.52 -7.55
CA LEU A 107 7.07 -0.79 -7.14
C LEU A 107 7.40 0.42 -6.26
N MET A 108 8.46 0.37 -5.46
CA MET A 108 8.96 1.53 -4.72
C MET A 108 9.53 2.60 -5.65
N GLU A 109 10.31 2.21 -6.66
CA GLU A 109 10.79 3.14 -7.69
C GLU A 109 9.62 3.81 -8.43
N LYS A 110 8.57 3.04 -8.73
CA LYS A 110 7.34 3.56 -9.33
C LYS A 110 6.60 4.52 -8.41
N TYR A 111 6.59 4.28 -7.10
CA TYR A 111 6.03 5.23 -6.15
C TYR A 111 6.82 6.55 -6.14
N GLU A 112 8.14 6.50 -6.10
CA GLU A 112 8.96 7.72 -6.14
C GLU A 112 8.77 8.51 -7.43
N THR A 113 8.83 7.83 -8.58
CA THR A 113 8.80 8.47 -9.90
C THR A 113 7.41 8.90 -10.35
N GLU A 114 6.36 8.12 -10.05
CA GLU A 114 5.01 8.37 -10.57
C GLU A 114 4.06 8.98 -9.53
N VAL A 115 4.43 9.01 -8.24
CA VAL A 115 3.61 9.59 -7.16
C VAL A 115 4.31 10.75 -6.50
N VAL A 116 5.52 10.55 -5.97
CA VAL A 116 6.23 11.61 -5.20
C VAL A 116 6.65 12.77 -6.09
N GLN A 117 7.25 12.48 -7.25
CA GLN A 117 7.76 13.52 -8.16
C GLN A 117 6.66 14.24 -8.97
N THR A 118 5.48 13.63 -9.12
CA THR A 118 4.40 14.13 -9.99
C THR A 118 3.29 14.82 -9.22
N SER A 119 3.14 14.53 -7.93
CA SER A 119 2.06 15.08 -7.10
C SER A 119 2.47 16.43 -6.51
N PRO A 120 1.61 17.47 -6.61
CA PRO A 120 1.91 18.78 -6.02
C PRO A 120 1.93 18.72 -4.49
N ASP A 121 1.13 17.82 -3.91
CA ASP A 121 1.04 17.60 -2.47
C ASP A 121 1.60 16.22 -2.09
N PRO A 122 2.23 16.08 -0.91
CA PRO A 122 2.71 14.79 -0.43
C PRO A 122 1.55 13.79 -0.25
N ILE A 123 1.68 12.62 -0.87
CA ILE A 123 0.74 11.50 -0.71
C ILE A 123 1.36 10.47 0.24
N PRO A 124 0.75 10.14 1.40
CA PRO A 124 1.30 9.15 2.32
C PRO A 124 1.24 7.74 1.72
N LEU A 125 2.27 6.94 1.98
CA LEU A 125 2.36 5.54 1.57
C LEU A 125 2.08 4.59 2.74
N LEU A 126 1.08 3.73 2.57
CA LEU A 126 0.88 2.55 3.41
C LEU A 126 1.38 1.30 2.68
N ILE A 127 2.10 0.45 3.40
CA ILE A 127 2.65 -0.79 2.83
C ILE A 127 2.10 -1.96 3.63
N ASN A 128 1.38 -2.86 2.95
CA ASN A 128 0.85 -4.09 3.54
C ASN A 128 1.78 -5.26 3.19
N MET A 129 2.39 -5.87 4.21
CA MET A 129 3.27 -7.04 4.05
C MET A 129 2.51 -8.35 4.23
N ASP A 130 3.06 -9.42 3.64
CA ASP A 130 2.55 -10.76 3.84
C ASP A 130 2.68 -11.26 5.29
N GLY A 131 1.96 -12.34 5.60
CA GLY A 131 1.95 -12.93 6.95
C GLY A 131 3.15 -13.80 7.32
N TRP A 132 4.19 -13.87 6.48
CA TRP A 132 5.28 -14.82 6.65
C TRP A 132 6.50 -14.19 7.34
N VAL A 133 6.50 -14.25 8.68
CA VAL A 133 7.45 -13.51 9.53
C VAL A 133 8.55 -14.38 10.19
N LYS A 134 8.73 -15.63 9.75
CA LYS A 134 9.69 -16.58 10.36
C LYS A 134 10.61 -17.21 9.31
N GLY A 135 11.82 -17.58 9.72
CA GLY A 135 12.81 -18.22 8.84
C GLY A 135 13.17 -17.30 7.68
N MET A 136 13.10 -17.81 6.45
CA MET A 136 13.35 -17.02 5.25
C MET A 136 12.39 -15.82 5.08
N GLY A 137 11.18 -15.88 5.64
CA GLY A 137 10.25 -14.73 5.64
C GLY A 137 10.75 -13.57 6.49
N TYR A 138 11.43 -13.88 7.60
CA TYR A 138 12.10 -12.87 8.41
C TYR A 138 13.26 -12.23 7.64
N GLN A 139 14.05 -13.03 6.91
CA GLN A 139 15.15 -12.51 6.08
C GLN A 139 14.64 -11.57 4.98
N ILE A 140 13.58 -11.96 4.27
CA ILE A 140 12.92 -11.10 3.28
C ILE A 140 12.44 -9.80 3.94
N LEU A 141 11.76 -9.90 5.09
CA LEU A 141 11.25 -8.74 5.81
C LEU A 141 12.37 -7.76 6.19
N THR A 142 13.48 -8.26 6.75
CA THR A 142 14.62 -7.41 7.12
C THR A 142 15.25 -6.74 5.89
N THR A 143 15.43 -7.48 4.79
CA THR A 143 15.95 -6.92 3.54
C THR A 143 15.03 -5.83 2.99
N LEU A 144 13.71 -6.05 3.03
CA LEU A 144 12.74 -5.05 2.58
C LEU A 144 12.71 -3.83 3.50
N ILE A 145 12.90 -3.98 4.82
CA ILE A 145 13.02 -2.83 5.73
C ILE A 145 14.23 -1.97 5.36
N ASP A 146 15.38 -2.57 5.07
CA ASP A 146 16.60 -1.84 4.70
C ASP A 146 16.46 -1.09 3.37
N ILE A 147 15.74 -1.68 2.42
CA ILE A 147 15.43 -1.09 1.10
C ILE A 147 14.41 0.05 1.24
N ILE A 148 13.29 -0.21 1.91
CA ILE A 148 12.14 0.70 1.97
C ILE A 148 12.38 1.85 2.94
N ARG A 149 13.15 1.62 4.02
CA ARG A 149 13.39 2.56 5.11
C ARG A 149 12.09 3.19 5.65
N PRO A 150 11.14 2.37 6.12
CA PRO A 150 9.85 2.89 6.56
C PRO A 150 10.01 3.84 7.76
N THR A 151 9.30 4.96 7.74
CA THR A 151 9.29 5.91 8.87
C THR A 151 8.65 5.31 10.12
N HIS A 152 7.68 4.44 9.95
CA HIS A 152 6.99 3.72 11.01
C HIS A 152 6.83 2.25 10.62
N LEU A 153 7.25 1.36 11.51
CA LEU A 153 7.02 -0.07 11.42
C LEU A 153 5.99 -0.47 12.49
N VAL A 154 4.90 -1.12 12.06
CA VAL A 154 3.79 -1.56 12.92
C VAL A 154 3.55 -3.04 12.72
#